data_AF-A0A6L9SS78-F1
#
_entry.id   AF-A0A6L9SS78-F1
#
_cell.length_a   1.000
_cell.length_b   1.000
_cell.length_c   1.000
_cell.angle_alpha   90.00
_cell.angle_beta   90.00
_cell.angle_gamma   90.00
#
_symmetry.space_group_name_H-M   'P 1'
#
loop_
_entity.id
_entity.type
_entity.pdbx_description
1 polymer ?
#
loop_
_entity_poly.entity_id
_entity_poly.type
_entity_poly.pdbx_seq_one_letter_code
_entity_poly.pdbx_strand_id
1 'polypeptide(L)'
;MSEIREMAGRYIIQAAQGLPGDMRFSGHGEYVDMVRDAAMRALEGADGQPMAPPSPDTMELLIKESGLSLDMLDERACEAYSQKYSTVYDRYICAIGHEIDDILGWEA
;
A
#
# COMPACT_ATOMS: atom_id res chain seq x y z
N MET A 1 -10.48 9.84 -9.74
CA MET A 1 -9.33 9.31 -8.97
C MET A 1 -9.96 8.46 -7.87
N SER A 2 -9.53 7.21 -7.70
CA SER A 2 -10.15 6.32 -6.70
C SER A 2 -9.67 6.73 -5.29
N GLU A 3 -10.49 6.50 -4.27
CA GLU A 3 -10.12 6.82 -2.88
C GLU A 3 -8.94 5.96 -2.40
N ILE A 4 -8.80 4.72 -2.88
CA ILE A 4 -7.59 3.88 -2.67
C ILE A 4 -6.33 4.57 -3.19
N ARG A 5 -6.36 5.14 -4.40
CA ARG A 5 -5.21 5.86 -4.97
C ARG A 5 -4.90 7.14 -4.17
N GLU A 6 -5.92 7.85 -3.71
CA GLU A 6 -5.72 9.02 -2.83
C GLU A 6 -5.08 8.63 -1.49
N MET A 7 -5.52 7.52 -0.89
CA MET A 7 -4.91 6.98 0.33
C MET A 7 -3.44 6.59 0.11
N ALA A 8 -3.12 5.90 -0.99
CA ALA A 8 -1.75 5.58 -1.36
C ALA A 8 -0.88 6.85 -1.46
N GLY A 9 -1.38 7.90 -2.11
CA GLY A 9 -0.69 9.20 -2.19
C GLY A 9 -0.42 9.82 -0.81
N ARG A 10 -1.36 9.71 0.14
CA ARG A 10 -1.17 10.20 1.51
C ARG A 10 -0.07 9.43 2.25
N TYR A 11 -0.05 8.10 2.11
CA TYR A 11 1.02 7.27 2.68
C TYR A 11 2.39 7.65 2.12
N ILE A 12 2.50 7.84 0.80
CA ILE A 12 3.74 8.28 0.14
C ILE A 12 4.22 9.62 0.68
N ILE A 13 3.32 10.62 0.77
CA ILE A 13 3.68 11.95 1.28
C ILE A 13 4.14 11.87 2.74
N GLN A 14 3.40 11.14 3.58
CA GLN A 14 3.75 10.96 4.98
C GLN A 14 5.09 10.24 5.15
N ALA A 15 5.34 9.20 4.35
CA ALA A 15 6.61 8.47 4.33
C ALA A 15 7.77 9.40 3.94
N ALA A 16 7.63 10.14 2.85
CA ALA A 16 8.65 11.09 2.39
C ALA A 16 8.95 12.20 3.41
N GLN A 17 7.93 12.70 4.11
CA GLN A 17 8.09 13.69 5.18
C GLN A 17 8.72 13.12 6.47
N GLY A 18 8.55 11.82 6.71
CA GLY A 18 9.13 11.12 7.85
C GLY A 18 10.61 10.78 7.68
N LEU A 19 11.16 10.90 6.47
CA LEU A 19 12.58 10.63 6.23
C LEU A 19 13.47 11.73 6.87
N PRO A 20 14.61 11.36 7.48
CA PRO A 20 15.55 12.33 8.02
C PRO A 20 16.08 13.28 6.94
N GLY A 21 16.06 14.59 7.20
CA GLY A 21 16.48 15.60 6.23
C GLY A 21 17.97 15.61 5.89
N ASP A 22 18.80 14.90 6.67
CA ASP A 22 20.24 14.70 6.44
C ASP A 22 20.55 13.40 5.68
N MET A 23 19.53 12.61 5.36
CA MET A 23 19.66 11.38 4.60
C MET A 23 20.16 11.67 3.19
N ARG A 24 21.26 11.01 2.82
CA ARG A 24 21.87 11.15 1.49
C ARG A 24 21.53 9.92 0.68
N PHE A 25 20.89 10.15 -0.46
CA PHE A 25 20.57 9.11 -1.42
C PHE A 25 21.63 9.08 -2.51
N SER A 26 22.09 7.88 -2.86
CA SER A 26 23.04 7.60 -3.92
C SER A 26 22.43 7.81 -5.31
N GLY A 27 21.11 7.82 -5.40
CA GLY A 27 20.35 8.03 -6.62
C GLY A 27 18.84 7.99 -6.39
N HIS A 28 18.08 8.18 -7.47
CA HIS A 28 16.62 8.21 -7.44
C HIS A 28 16.01 6.89 -6.97
N GLY A 29 16.57 5.75 -7.38
CA GLY A 29 16.07 4.42 -6.98
C GLY A 29 16.09 4.21 -5.46
N GLU A 30 17.19 4.55 -4.79
CA GLU A 30 17.31 4.41 -3.33
C GLU A 30 16.28 5.28 -2.59
N TYR A 31 16.01 6.49 -3.08
CA TYR A 31 14.96 7.33 -2.51
C TYR A 31 13.57 6.70 -2.66
N VAL A 32 13.25 6.21 -3.86
CA VAL A 32 11.96 5.56 -4.15
C VAL A 32 11.77 4.31 -3.31
N ASP A 33 12.79 3.44 -3.21
CA ASP A 33 12.75 2.24 -2.38
C ASP A 33 12.51 2.56 -0.91
N MET A 34 13.18 3.58 -0.39
CA MET A 34 13.01 4.00 1.01
C MET A 34 11.63 4.59 1.30
N VAL A 35 11.11 5.44 0.40
CA VAL A 35 9.76 6.00 0.52
C VAL A 35 8.72 4.89 0.44
N ARG A 36 8.88 3.94 -0.49
CA ARG A 36 8.02 2.78 -0.65
C ARG A 36 7.98 1.93 0.62
N ASP A 37 9.15 1.51 1.14
CA ASP A 37 9.26 0.68 2.34
C ASP A 37 8.63 1.38 3.55
N ALA A 38 8.86 2.68 3.72
CA ALA A 38 8.24 3.47 4.78
C ALA A 38 6.72 3.60 4.62
N ALA A 39 6.22 3.78 3.39
CA ALA A 39 4.79 3.86 3.11
C ALA A 39 4.08 2.52 3.35
N MET A 40 4.66 1.41 2.89
CA MET A 40 4.14 0.06 3.12
C MET A 40 4.12 -0.29 4.61
N ARG A 41 5.17 0.04 5.37
CA ARG A 41 5.18 -0.12 6.84
C ARG A 41 4.11 0.71 7.53
N ALA A 42 3.87 1.93 7.08
CA ALA A 42 2.82 2.78 7.64
C ALA A 42 1.41 2.25 7.33
N LEU A 43 1.23 1.67 6.13
CA LEU A 43 -0.01 1.01 5.71
C LEU A 43 -0.28 -0.25 6.54
N GLU A 44 0.73 -1.09 6.72
CA GLU A 44 0.66 -2.30 7.53
C GLU A 44 0.58 -1.98 9.03
N GLY A 45 1.06 -0.84 9.49
CA GLY A 45 1.03 -0.46 10.91
C GLY A 45 2.02 -1.24 11.78
N ALA A 46 2.09 -0.91 13.08
CA ALA A 46 3.14 -1.40 13.99
C ALA A 46 3.08 -2.91 14.32
N ASP A 47 2.07 -3.65 13.85
CA ASP A 47 1.90 -5.10 13.99
C ASP A 47 1.15 -5.73 12.79
N GLY A 48 1.17 -5.10 11.61
CA GLY A 48 0.42 -5.60 10.44
C GLY A 48 -1.09 -5.31 10.46
N GLN A 49 -1.56 -4.37 11.28
CA GLN A 49 -2.91 -3.79 11.19
C GLN A 49 -2.89 -2.24 11.16
N PRO A 50 -3.74 -1.58 10.36
CA PRO A 50 -3.78 -0.12 10.27
C PRO A 50 -4.46 0.39 11.54
N MET A 51 -4.15 1.63 11.92
CA MET A 51 -4.57 2.16 13.23
C MET A 51 -6.11 2.28 13.40
N ALA A 52 -6.89 2.15 12.31
CA ALA A 52 -8.31 1.80 12.31
C ALA A 52 -8.78 1.54 10.85
N PRO A 53 -8.90 0.29 10.38
CA PRO A 53 -9.43 0.03 9.05
C PRO A 53 -10.92 0.39 8.96
N PRO A 54 -11.43 0.79 7.78
CA PRO A 54 -12.86 0.98 7.57
C PRO A 54 -13.64 -0.34 7.72
N SER A 55 -14.97 -0.29 7.71
CA SER A 55 -15.79 -1.51 7.79
C SER A 55 -15.55 -2.43 6.57
N PRO A 56 -15.80 -3.74 6.68
CA PRO A 56 -15.67 -4.66 5.55
C PRO A 56 -16.44 -4.22 4.31
N ASP A 57 -17.70 -3.79 4.46
CA ASP A 57 -18.53 -3.31 3.35
C ASP A 57 -17.91 -2.10 2.65
N THR A 58 -17.31 -1.18 3.42
CA THR A 58 -16.61 -0.02 2.87
C THR A 58 -15.33 -0.44 2.16
N MET A 59 -14.56 -1.37 2.72
CA MET A 59 -13.36 -1.91 2.06
C MET A 59 -13.70 -2.56 0.73
N GLU A 60 -14.75 -3.39 0.67
CA GLU A 60 -15.21 -4.01 -0.59
C GLU A 60 -15.62 -2.97 -1.63
N LEU A 61 -16.35 -1.91 -1.20
CA LEU A 61 -16.73 -0.82 -2.08
C LEU A 61 -15.50 -0.10 -2.64
N LEU A 62 -14.54 0.26 -1.79
CA LEU A 62 -13.31 0.95 -2.18
C LEU A 62 -12.47 0.11 -3.14
N ILE A 63 -12.35 -1.19 -2.89
CA ILE A 63 -11.64 -2.12 -3.80
C ILE A 63 -12.33 -2.11 -5.16
N LYS A 64 -13.65 -2.24 -5.19
CA LYS A 64 -14.42 -2.25 -6.43
C LYS A 64 -14.28 -0.92 -7.21
N GLU A 65 -14.28 0.21 -6.52
CA GLU A 65 -14.13 1.53 -7.11
C GLU A 65 -12.70 1.83 -7.59
N SER A 66 -11.69 1.11 -7.09
CA SER A 66 -10.31 1.22 -7.60
C SER A 66 -10.18 0.66 -9.02
N GLY A 67 -11.06 -0.27 -9.42
CA GLY A 67 -10.99 -0.94 -10.72
C GLY A 67 -9.91 -2.02 -10.81
N LEU A 68 -9.24 -2.34 -9.69
CA LEU A 68 -8.27 -3.43 -9.62
C LEU A 68 -8.97 -4.79 -9.70
N SER A 69 -8.28 -5.76 -10.30
CA SER A 69 -8.77 -7.13 -10.40
C SER A 69 -8.76 -7.81 -9.02
N LEU A 70 -9.89 -8.39 -8.63
CA LEU A 70 -9.97 -9.18 -7.40
C LEU A 70 -9.03 -10.39 -7.43
N ASP A 71 -8.90 -11.07 -8.57
CA ASP A 71 -8.02 -12.23 -8.70
C ASP A 71 -6.55 -11.86 -8.45
N MET A 72 -6.12 -10.71 -9.00
CA MET A 72 -4.78 -10.18 -8.78
C MET A 72 -4.54 -9.83 -7.30
N LEU A 73 -5.53 -9.20 -6.65
CA LEU A 73 -5.44 -8.85 -5.25
C LEU A 73 -5.43 -10.10 -4.35
N ASP A 74 -6.17 -11.14 -4.72
CA ASP A 74 -6.21 -12.41 -4.02
C ASP A 74 -4.87 -13.15 -4.11
N GLU A 75 -4.26 -13.21 -5.30
CA GLU A 75 -2.93 -13.76 -5.50
C GLU A 75 -1.88 -13.02 -4.66
N ARG A 76 -1.84 -11.69 -4.76
CA ARG A 76 -0.92 -10.85 -3.98
C ARG A 76 -1.10 -11.01 -2.47
N ALA A 77 -2.34 -11.06 -2.00
CA ALA A 77 -2.62 -11.24 -0.57
C ALA A 77 -2.17 -12.62 -0.08
N CYS A 78 -2.42 -13.67 -0.85
CA CYS A 78 -2.00 -15.02 -0.49
C CYS A 78 -0.46 -15.15 -0.46
N GLU A 79 0.23 -14.52 -1.40
CA GLU A 79 1.70 -14.46 -1.43
C GLU A 79 2.27 -13.66 -0.25
N ALA A 80 1.79 -12.44 -0.04
CA ALA A 80 2.30 -11.54 0.99
C ALA A 80 2.13 -12.10 2.41
N TYR A 81 0.98 -12.73 2.68
CA TYR A 81 0.66 -13.22 4.03
C TYR A 81 0.83 -14.74 4.20
N SER A 82 1.29 -15.44 3.16
CA SER A 82 1.45 -16.91 3.16
C SER A 82 0.19 -17.67 3.58
N GLN A 83 -0.98 -17.23 3.10
CA GLN A 83 -2.29 -17.79 3.44
C GLN A 83 -2.93 -18.51 2.25
N LYS A 84 -3.88 -19.42 2.54
CA LYS A 84 -4.62 -20.16 1.49
C LYS A 84 -5.75 -19.35 0.85
N TYR A 85 -6.25 -18.34 1.57
CA TYR A 85 -7.36 -17.50 1.15
C TYR A 85 -7.10 -16.09 1.66
N SER A 86 -7.45 -15.10 0.84
CA SER A 86 -7.38 -13.68 1.21
C SER A 86 -8.64 -13.24 1.97
N THR A 87 -8.46 -12.37 2.95
CA THR A 87 -9.56 -11.62 3.53
C THR A 87 -9.85 -10.36 2.72
N VAL A 88 -11.01 -9.73 2.96
CA VAL A 88 -11.32 -8.39 2.40
C VAL A 88 -10.27 -7.38 2.84
N TYR A 89 -9.80 -7.51 4.09
CA TYR A 89 -8.77 -6.65 4.65
C TYR A 89 -7.43 -6.82 3.91
N ASP A 90 -7.00 -8.06 3.63
CA ASP A 90 -5.74 -8.29 2.91
C ASP A 90 -5.79 -7.74 1.49
N ARG A 91 -6.91 -7.96 0.78
CA ARG A 91 -7.13 -7.36 -0.56
C ARG A 91 -7.10 -5.84 -0.51
N TYR A 92 -7.69 -5.25 0.52
CA TYR A 92 -7.71 -3.81 0.72
C TYR A 92 -6.30 -3.24 0.91
N ILE A 93 -5.47 -3.91 1.73
CA ILE A 93 -4.06 -3.53 1.91
C ILE A 93 -3.28 -3.72 0.60
N CYS A 94 -3.46 -4.85 -0.09
CA CYS A 94 -2.81 -5.08 -1.38
C CYS A 94 -3.23 -4.08 -2.45
N ALA A 95 -4.47 -3.59 -2.43
CA ALA A 95 -4.96 -2.57 -3.35
C ALA A 95 -4.27 -1.23 -3.11
N ILE A 96 -4.14 -0.78 -1.85
CA ILE A 96 -3.40 0.44 -1.53
C ILE A 96 -1.92 0.26 -1.86
N GLY A 97 -1.31 -0.87 -1.50
CA GLY A 97 0.08 -1.17 -1.81
C GLY A 97 0.38 -1.19 -3.31
N HIS A 98 -0.55 -1.73 -4.11
CA HIS A 98 -0.44 -1.67 -5.57
C HIS A 98 -0.42 -0.23 -6.10
N GLU A 99 -1.31 0.63 -5.60
CA GLU A 99 -1.34 2.05 -5.97
C GLU A 99 -0.09 2.78 -5.48
N ILE A 100 0.51 2.39 -4.35
CA ILE A 100 1.81 2.93 -3.89
C ILE A 100 2.90 2.61 -4.92
N ASP A 101 3.00 1.34 -5.33
CA ASP A 101 3.97 0.89 -6.33
C ASP A 101 3.77 1.64 -7.67
N ASP A 102 2.53 1.75 -8.15
CA ASP A 102 2.18 2.43 -9.40
C ASP A 102 2.50 3.92 -9.37
N ILE A 103 2.13 4.64 -8.30
CA ILE A 103 2.41 6.09 -8.17
C ILE A 103 3.91 6.36 -8.16
N LEU A 104 4.69 5.50 -7.49
CA LEU A 104 6.14 5.62 -7.40
C LEU A 104 6.86 5.18 -8.69
N GLY A 105 6.16 4.54 -9.63
CA GLY A 105 6.78 3.91 -10.79
C GLY A 105 7.76 2.81 -10.37
N TRP A 106 7.46 2.12 -9.27
CA TRP A 106 8.31 1.10 -8.69
C TRP A 106 8.07 -0.24 -9.38
N GLU A 107 9.13 -0.80 -9.97
CA GLU A 107 9.13 -2.13 -10.58
C GLU A 107 10.01 -3.05 -9.71
N ALA A 108 9.44 -4.17 -9.26
CA ALA A 108 10.08 -5.16 -8.39
C ALA A 108 11.22 -5.94 -9.09
#